data_AF-A0A932KG16-F1
#
_entry.id   AF-A0A932KG16-F1
#
_cell.length_a   1.000
_cell.length_b   1.000
_cell.length_c   1.000
_cell.angle_alpha   90.00
_cell.angle_beta   90.00
_cell.angle_gamma   90.00
#
_symmetry.space_group_name_H-M   'P 1'
#
loop_
_entity.id
_entity.type
_entity.pdbx_description
1 polymer ?
#
loop_
_entity_poly.entity_id
_entity_poly.type
_entity_poly.pdbx_seq_one_letter_code
_entity_poly.pdbx_strand_id
1 'polypeptide(L)'
;MSPAQELRELVRQNQKDLYDSLLRAAAQALIPLAADPHYVGGLIGVLCVLHTWTRTLVYSPHVHCLVPAGGVSPDRTQWRPARQSYLVPVPALSTLFRGRFLVLVRQERPDLPLPKVVWTKGWRVYGKPTVQGPEKVLHDLGR
;
A
#
# COMPACT_ATOMS: atom_id res chain seq x y z
N MET A 1 1.95 -2.69 -3.65
CA MET A 1 2.45 -3.18 -2.34
C MET A 1 2.14 -4.65 -2.22
N SER A 2 3.16 -5.48 -1.99
CA SER A 2 3.01 -6.93 -1.96
C SER A 2 3.45 -7.47 -0.59
N PRO A 3 2.63 -8.31 0.07
CA PRO A 3 3.04 -9.02 1.26
C PRO A 3 4.16 -10.01 0.96
N ALA A 4 4.78 -10.53 2.02
CA ALA A 4 5.74 -11.63 1.90
C ALA A 4 5.10 -12.84 1.18
N GLN A 5 5.88 -13.52 0.35
CA GLN A 5 5.41 -14.68 -0.42
C GLN A 5 4.91 -15.81 0.49
N GLU A 6 5.53 -15.93 1.66
CA GLU A 6 5.21 -16.89 2.71
C GLU A 6 3.80 -16.71 3.29
N LEU A 7 3.15 -15.56 3.06
CA LEU A 7 1.77 -15.30 3.47
C LEU A 7 0.75 -15.64 2.39
N ARG A 8 1.17 -15.99 1.17
CA ARG A 8 0.24 -16.20 0.05
C ARG A 8 -0.82 -17.23 0.37
N GLU A 9 -0.44 -18.39 0.90
CA GLU A 9 -1.40 -19.45 1.20
C GLU A 9 -2.36 -19.05 2.31
N LEU A 10 -1.86 -18.41 3.37
CA LEU A 10 -2.70 -17.87 4.45
C LEU A 10 -3.71 -16.84 3.92
N VAL A 11 -3.27 -15.93 3.06
CA VAL A 11 -4.13 -14.93 2.42
C VAL A 11 -5.16 -15.61 1.50
N ARG A 12 -4.77 -16.65 0.77
CA ARG A 12 -5.66 -17.41 -0.11
C ARG A 12 -6.77 -18.14 0.63
N GLN A 13 -6.46 -18.67 1.81
CA GLN A 13 -7.42 -19.41 2.64
C GLN A 13 -8.36 -18.48 3.43
N ASN A 14 -7.95 -17.24 3.68
CA ASN A 14 -8.66 -16.29 4.54
C ASN A 14 -8.99 -14.99 3.80
N GLN A 15 -9.50 -15.12 2.57
CA GLN A 15 -9.62 -14.01 1.62
C GLN A 15 -10.44 -12.84 2.15
N LYS A 16 -11.59 -13.10 2.77
CA LYS A 16 -12.49 -12.04 3.28
C LYS A 16 -11.74 -11.10 4.22
N ASP A 17 -11.07 -11.66 5.22
CA ASP A 17 -10.42 -10.89 6.29
C ASP A 17 -9.08 -10.32 5.81
N LEU A 18 -8.31 -11.11 5.05
CA LEU A 18 -6.94 -10.74 4.70
C LEU A 18 -6.85 -9.87 3.45
N TYR A 19 -7.84 -9.89 2.55
CA TYR A 19 -7.95 -8.89 1.48
C TYR A 19 -8.33 -7.51 2.02
N ASP A 20 -9.29 -7.45 2.95
CA ASP A 20 -9.61 -6.21 3.66
C ASP A 20 -8.37 -5.67 4.41
N SER A 21 -7.68 -6.55 5.14
CA SER A 21 -6.44 -6.20 5.85
C SER A 21 -5.37 -5.66 4.91
N LEU A 22 -5.21 -6.22 3.69
CA LEU A 22 -4.25 -5.73 2.69
C LEU A 22 -4.59 -4.30 2.25
N LEU A 23 -5.85 -4.04 1.91
CA LEU A 23 -6.32 -2.73 1.44
C LEU A 23 -6.19 -1.68 2.55
N ARG A 24 -6.63 -2.01 3.77
CA ARG A 24 -6.52 -1.13 4.95
C ARG A 24 -5.06 -0.86 5.30
N ALA A 25 -4.19 -1.87 5.28
CA ALA A 25 -2.77 -1.68 5.56
C ALA A 25 -2.10 -0.73 4.57
N ALA A 26 -2.44 -0.83 3.28
CA ALA A 26 -1.91 0.07 2.26
C ALA A 26 -2.31 1.53 2.51
N ALA A 27 -3.60 1.78 2.80
CA ALA A 27 -4.09 3.11 3.13
C ALA A 27 -3.51 3.66 4.46
N GLN A 28 -3.47 2.83 5.51
CA GLN A 28 -2.93 3.18 6.83
C GLN A 28 -1.41 3.38 6.82
N ALA A 29 -0.71 2.91 5.80
CA ALA A 29 0.71 3.20 5.59
C ALA A 29 0.92 4.49 4.80
N LEU A 30 0.15 4.71 3.72
CA LEU A 30 0.29 5.87 2.84
C LEU A 30 -0.17 7.19 3.48
N ILE A 31 -1.38 7.21 4.04
CA ILE A 31 -2.03 8.46 4.48
C ILE A 31 -1.22 9.16 5.57
N PRO A 32 -0.80 8.47 6.67
CA PRO A 32 -0.01 9.14 7.71
C PRO A 32 1.37 9.57 7.22
N LEU A 33 1.98 8.77 6.33
CA LEU A 33 3.28 9.11 5.79
C LEU A 33 3.20 10.36 4.90
N ALA A 34 2.17 10.51 4.07
CA ALA A 34 1.98 11.73 3.28
C ALA A 34 1.64 12.95 4.16
N ALA A 35 0.95 12.75 5.28
CA ALA A 35 0.63 13.83 6.21
C ALA A 35 1.85 14.44 6.91
N ASP A 36 2.99 13.74 6.93
CA ASP A 36 4.24 14.25 7.51
C ASP A 36 4.78 15.45 6.70
N PRO A 37 5.02 16.62 7.33
CA PRO A 37 5.58 17.81 6.67
C PRO A 37 6.94 17.62 6.00
N HIS A 38 7.72 16.60 6.40
CA HIS A 38 8.99 16.27 5.73
C HIS A 38 8.78 15.69 4.33
N TYR A 39 7.57 15.17 4.04
CA TYR A 39 7.20 14.62 2.74
C TYR A 39 6.22 15.56 2.01
N VAL A 40 4.91 15.30 2.08
CA VAL A 40 3.89 16.17 1.46
C VAL A 40 3.35 17.19 2.46
N GLY A 41 3.18 16.79 3.72
CA GLY A 41 2.57 17.62 4.75
C GLY A 41 1.09 17.89 4.51
N GLY A 42 0.38 16.98 3.84
CA GLY A 42 -1.01 17.17 3.41
C GLY A 42 -1.83 15.88 3.44
N LEU A 43 -3.14 16.05 3.52
CA LEU A 43 -4.14 15.00 3.44
C LEU A 43 -4.31 14.57 1.98
N ILE A 44 -4.04 13.30 1.72
CA ILE A 44 -4.16 12.70 0.39
C ILE A 44 -5.45 11.87 0.27
N GLY A 45 -6.01 11.80 -0.92
CA GLY A 45 -6.94 10.74 -1.31
C GLY A 45 -6.17 9.53 -1.84
N VAL A 46 -6.64 8.31 -1.61
CA VAL A 46 -6.01 7.09 -2.13
C VAL A 46 -7.07 6.17 -2.72
N LEU A 47 -6.88 5.74 -3.96
CA LEU A 47 -7.64 4.65 -4.56
C LEU A 47 -6.79 3.37 -4.50
N CYS A 48 -7.24 2.38 -3.74
CA CYS A 48 -6.60 1.08 -3.61
C CYS A 48 -7.32 0.03 -4.46
N VAL A 49 -6.57 -0.72 -5.28
CA VAL A 49 -7.07 -1.83 -6.09
C VAL A 49 -6.31 -3.10 -5.71
N LEU A 50 -7.03 -4.17 -5.41
CA LEU A 50 -6.44 -5.47 -5.08
C LEU A 50 -6.29 -6.32 -6.35
N HIS A 51 -5.08 -6.78 -6.61
CA HIS A 51 -4.77 -7.77 -7.64
C HIS A 51 -4.34 -9.07 -6.98
N THR A 52 -4.89 -10.21 -7.41
CA THR A 52 -4.65 -11.52 -6.78
C THR A 52 -3.72 -12.42 -7.58
N TRP A 53 -3.51 -12.14 -8.87
CA TRP A 53 -2.73 -12.97 -9.79
C TRP A 53 -1.63 -12.17 -10.49
N THR A 54 -0.51 -12.82 -10.79
CA THR A 54 0.47 -12.29 -11.74
C THR A 54 -0.02 -12.51 -13.19
N ARG A 55 0.66 -11.86 -14.14
CA ARG A 55 0.46 -12.10 -15.58
C ARG A 55 0.60 -13.57 -16.02
N THR A 56 1.36 -14.37 -15.28
CA THR A 56 1.55 -15.81 -15.53
C THR A 56 0.62 -16.68 -14.68
N LEU A 57 -0.48 -16.12 -14.17
CA LEU A 57 -1.48 -16.79 -13.33
C LEU A 57 -0.92 -17.44 -12.06
N VAL A 58 0.15 -16.87 -11.50
CA VAL A 58 0.64 -17.24 -10.17
C VAL A 58 -0.11 -16.42 -9.14
N TYR A 59 -0.71 -17.08 -8.15
CA TYR A 59 -1.37 -16.38 -7.05
C TYR A 59 -0.36 -15.52 -6.30
N SER A 60 -0.59 -14.22 -6.26
CA SER A 60 0.30 -13.23 -5.65
C SER A 60 -0.50 -11.97 -5.29
N PRO A 61 -1.27 -11.98 -4.20
CA PRO A 61 -2.09 -10.84 -3.79
C PRO A 61 -1.22 -9.62 -3.55
N HIS A 62 -1.61 -8.48 -4.10
CA HIS A 62 -0.93 -7.20 -3.95
C HIS A 62 -1.89 -6.03 -4.18
N VAL A 63 -1.59 -4.89 -3.58
CA VAL A 63 -2.42 -3.68 -3.67
C VAL A 63 -1.74 -2.66 -4.56
N HIS A 64 -2.42 -2.20 -5.61
CA HIS A 64 -2.07 -1.01 -6.36
C HIS A 64 -2.73 0.20 -5.70
N CYS A 65 -1.99 1.30 -5.57
CA CYS A 65 -2.52 2.53 -5.00
C CYS A 65 -2.29 3.66 -5.99
N LEU A 66 -3.37 4.31 -6.40
CA LEU A 66 -3.33 5.56 -7.13
C LEU A 66 -3.53 6.71 -6.14
N VAL A 67 -2.61 7.67 -6.19
CA VAL A 67 -2.58 8.81 -5.27
C VAL A 67 -2.39 10.08 -6.08
N PRO A 68 -3.10 11.17 -5.76
CA PRO A 68 -2.80 12.48 -6.32
C PRO A 68 -1.35 12.89 -6.03
N ALA A 69 -0.76 13.70 -6.90
CA ALA A 69 0.62 14.17 -6.76
C ALA A 69 0.79 15.28 -5.71
N GLY A 70 0.11 15.14 -4.57
CA GLY A 70 0.02 16.12 -3.51
C GLY A 70 -1.19 15.86 -2.62
N GLY A 71 -1.36 16.70 -1.62
CA GLY A 71 -2.46 16.62 -0.67
C GLY A 71 -2.96 18.01 -0.29
N VAL A 72 -4.11 18.05 0.36
CA VAL A 72 -4.68 19.28 0.90
C VAL A 72 -4.06 19.56 2.27
N SER A 73 -3.76 20.82 2.59
CA SER A 73 -3.21 21.20 3.90
C SER A 73 -4.14 20.76 5.05
N PRO A 74 -3.63 20.55 6.28
CA PRO A 74 -4.45 20.08 7.40
C PRO A 74 -5.68 20.96 7.71
N ASP A 75 -5.56 22.26 7.50
CA ASP A 75 -6.61 23.27 7.64
C ASP A 75 -7.55 23.37 6.42
N ARG A 76 -7.28 22.58 5.37
CA ARG A 76 -8.08 22.47 4.14
C ARG A 76 -8.12 23.71 3.26
N THR A 77 -7.18 24.63 3.42
CA THR A 77 -7.16 25.90 2.70
C THR A 77 -6.27 25.89 1.46
N GLN A 78 -5.29 24.99 1.38
CA GLN A 78 -4.25 25.02 0.35
C GLN A 78 -3.92 23.64 -0.20
N TRP A 79 -3.55 23.60 -1.49
CA TRP A 79 -2.94 22.43 -2.09
C TRP A 79 -1.43 22.39 -1.80
N ARG A 80 -0.93 21.24 -1.34
CA ARG A 80 0.48 20.97 -1.11
C ARG A 80 0.98 19.95 -2.14
N PRO A 81 1.72 20.39 -3.17
CA PRO A 81 2.26 19.48 -4.15
C PRO A 81 3.34 18.58 -3.54
N ALA A 82 3.45 17.35 -4.05
CA ALA A 82 4.59 16.51 -3.74
C ALA A 82 5.88 17.19 -4.23
N ARG A 83 6.91 17.24 -3.38
CA ARG A 83 8.14 18.02 -3.63
C ARG A 83 9.15 17.31 -4.53
N GLN A 84 9.01 16.00 -4.71
CA GLN A 84 9.97 15.14 -5.41
C GLN A 84 9.29 14.33 -6.51
N SER A 85 10.08 13.57 -7.27
CA SER A 85 9.60 12.56 -8.20
C SER A 85 8.87 11.40 -7.52
N TYR A 86 8.71 11.39 -6.20
CA TYR A 86 7.95 10.38 -5.46
C TYR A 86 7.20 11.04 -4.30
N LEU A 87 6.01 10.53 -4.02
CA LEU A 87 5.11 11.08 -2.99
C LEU A 87 5.69 10.93 -1.57
N VAL A 88 6.27 9.76 -1.29
CA VAL A 88 6.81 9.38 0.02
C VAL A 88 7.98 8.40 -0.18
N PRO A 89 8.91 8.25 0.79
CA PRO A 89 10.00 7.29 0.68
C PRO A 89 9.49 5.84 0.67
N VAL A 90 9.81 5.11 -0.39
CA VAL A 90 9.43 3.70 -0.57
C VAL A 90 9.89 2.79 0.59
N PRO A 91 11.12 2.93 1.15
CA PRO A 91 11.54 2.09 2.28
C PRO A 91 10.71 2.30 3.56
N ALA A 92 10.36 3.56 3.86
CA ALA A 92 9.49 3.89 4.99
C ALA A 92 8.09 3.32 4.77
N LEU A 93 7.55 3.48 3.56
CA LEU A 93 6.24 2.94 3.20
C LEU A 93 6.19 1.41 3.29
N SER A 94 7.24 0.71 2.84
CA SER A 94 7.33 -0.76 2.95
C SER A 94 7.31 -1.23 4.41
N THR A 95 8.06 -0.55 5.27
CA THR A 95 8.12 -0.86 6.71
C THR A 95 6.77 -0.65 7.38
N LEU A 96 6.11 0.49 7.11
CA LEU A 96 4.78 0.79 7.65
C LEU A 96 3.73 -0.19 7.13
N PHE A 97 3.71 -0.47 5.82
CA PHE A 97 2.78 -1.41 5.22
C PHE A 97 2.87 -2.80 5.87
N ARG A 98 4.09 -3.33 6.02
CA ARG A 98 4.34 -4.60 6.71
C ARG A 98 3.80 -4.57 8.14
N GLY A 99 4.15 -3.55 8.91
CA GLY A 99 3.72 -3.42 10.30
C GLY A 99 2.20 -3.34 10.44
N ARG A 100 1.55 -2.49 9.63
CA ARG A 100 0.09 -2.33 9.63
C ARG A 100 -0.62 -3.62 9.25
N PHE A 101 -0.15 -4.30 8.20
CA PHE A 101 -0.76 -5.56 7.78
C PHE A 101 -0.67 -6.63 8.86
N LEU A 102 0.49 -6.84 9.47
CA LEU A 102 0.66 -7.86 10.50
C LEU A 102 -0.14 -7.56 11.78
N VAL A 103 -0.29 -6.28 12.14
CA VAL A 103 -1.17 -5.85 13.23
C VAL A 103 -2.63 -6.17 12.91
N LEU A 104 -3.10 -5.79 11.72
CA LEU A 104 -4.48 -6.07 11.29
C LEU A 104 -4.76 -7.58 11.26
N VAL A 105 -3.85 -8.39 10.71
CA VAL A 105 -4.03 -9.85 10.70
C VAL A 105 -4.16 -10.40 12.12
N ARG A 106 -3.34 -9.93 13.07
CA ARG A 106 -3.44 -10.36 14.48
C ARG A 106 -4.74 -9.94 15.15
N GLN A 107 -5.34 -8.82 14.72
CA GLN A 107 -6.61 -8.33 15.25
C GLN A 107 -7.79 -9.11 14.66
N GLU A 108 -7.83 -9.26 13.35
CA GLU A 108 -8.93 -9.92 12.65
C GLU A 108 -8.89 -11.44 12.82
N ARG A 109 -7.68 -12.04 12.82
CA ARG A 109 -7.45 -13.48 12.82
C ARG A 109 -6.28 -13.87 13.73
N PRO A 110 -6.45 -13.73 15.07
CA PRO A 110 -5.42 -14.07 16.05
C PRO A 110 -5.04 -15.57 16.05
N ASP A 111 -5.89 -16.42 15.49
CA ASP A 111 -5.68 -17.86 15.34
C ASP A 111 -4.64 -18.24 14.28
N LEU A 112 -4.35 -17.34 13.32
CA LEU A 112 -3.48 -17.68 12.19
C LEU A 112 -2.00 -17.73 12.58
N PRO A 113 -1.27 -18.81 12.22
CA PRO A 113 0.15 -18.93 12.50
C PRO A 113 0.97 -18.06 11.54
N LEU A 114 1.41 -16.89 11.99
CA LEU A 114 2.27 -16.00 11.21
C LEU A 114 3.72 -16.50 11.18
N PRO A 115 4.30 -16.84 10.01
CA PRO A 115 5.66 -17.35 9.94
C PRO A 115 6.68 -16.31 10.43
N LYS A 116 7.66 -16.70 11.26
CA LYS A 116 8.65 -15.75 11.84
C LYS A 116 9.40 -14.92 10.78
N VAL A 117 9.64 -15.49 9.60
CA VAL A 117 10.33 -14.83 8.48
C VAL A 117 9.62 -13.58 7.98
N VAL A 118 8.30 -13.46 8.13
CA VAL A 118 7.53 -12.31 7.61
C VAL A 118 7.82 -11.02 8.36
N TRP A 119 8.37 -11.12 9.58
CA TRP A 119 8.76 -10.00 10.44
C TRP A 119 10.10 -9.39 10.05
N THR A 120 11.04 -10.22 9.60
CA THR A 120 12.42 -9.81 9.30
C THR A 120 12.66 -9.56 7.82
N LYS A 121 11.96 -10.29 6.94
CA LYS A 121 12.11 -10.15 5.49
C LYS A 121 11.59 -8.79 5.01
N GLY A 122 12.27 -8.24 4.01
CA GLY A 122 11.81 -7.05 3.28
C GLY A 122 10.59 -7.34 2.43
N TRP A 123 9.58 -6.46 2.50
CA TRP A 123 8.37 -6.56 1.70
C TRP A 123 8.51 -5.74 0.42
N ARG A 124 7.94 -6.23 -0.68
CA ARG A 124 8.06 -5.56 -1.98
C ARG A 124 7.04 -4.43 -2.07
N VAL A 125 7.53 -3.20 -1.96
CA VAL A 125 6.78 -1.99 -2.28
C VAL A 125 7.56 -1.26 -3.37
N TYR A 126 6.82 -0.76 -4.35
CA TYR A 126 7.36 -0.01 -5.47
C TYR A 126 6.53 1.26 -5.62
N GLY A 127 7.22 2.37 -5.86
CA GLY A 127 6.61 3.66 -6.14
C GLY A 127 7.09 4.15 -7.50
N LYS A 128 6.16 4.63 -8.33
CA LYS A 128 6.47 5.33 -9.57
C LYS A 128 6.27 6.83 -9.39
N PRO A 129 7.05 7.66 -10.10
CA PRO A 129 6.74 9.07 -10.25
C PRO A 129 5.38 9.32 -10.88
N THR A 130 4.86 10.52 -10.65
CA THR A 130 3.62 11.01 -11.26
C THR A 130 3.67 10.86 -12.77
N VAL A 131 2.74 10.09 -13.33
CA VAL A 131 2.50 10.00 -14.77
C VAL A 131 1.42 11.01 -15.17
N GLN A 132 1.68 11.77 -16.24
CA GLN A 132 0.68 12.68 -16.80
C GLN A 132 -0.21 11.95 -17.82
N GLY A 133 -1.53 12.07 -17.63
CA GLY A 133 -2.56 11.60 -18.55
C GLY A 133 -3.39 10.42 -18.01
N PRO A 134 -4.74 10.47 -18.12
CA PRO A 134 -5.63 9.45 -17.57
C PRO A 134 -5.42 8.05 -18.17
N GLU A 135 -5.07 7.96 -19.45
CA GLU A 135 -4.84 6.67 -20.12
C GLU A 135 -3.65 5.89 -19.54
N LYS A 136 -2.58 6.61 -19.18
CA LYS A 136 -1.40 6.00 -18.56
C LYS A 136 -1.72 5.48 -17.16
N VAL A 137 -2.57 6.19 -16.43
CA VAL A 137 -3.04 5.79 -15.11
C VAL A 137 -3.87 4.51 -15.20
N LEU A 138 -4.82 4.44 -16.13
CA LEU A 138 -5.66 3.25 -16.33
C LEU A 138 -4.85 2.03 -16.75
N HIS A 139 -3.91 2.20 -17.70
CA HIS A 139 -3.03 1.11 -18.13
C HIS A 139 -2.13 0.59 -16.99
N ASP A 140 -1.65 1.47 -16.10
CA ASP A 140 -0.86 1.07 -14.93
C ASP A 140 -1.70 0.37 -13.84
N LEU A 141 -3.01 0.64 -13.77
CA LEU A 141 -3.94 -0.06 -12.88
C LEU A 141 -4.44 -1.39 -13.44
N GLY A 142 -4.43 -1.61 -14.75
CA GLY A 142 -4.88 -2.85 -15.38
C GLY A 142 -3.83 -3.95 -15.47
N ARG A 143 -2.60 -3.71 -15.01
CA ARG A 143 -1.46 -4.65 -15.05
C ARG A 143 -1.18 -5.28 -13.70
#